data_AF-A0A4Q0Y2I1-F1
#
_entry.id   AF-A0A4Q0Y2I1-F1
#
_cell.length_a   1.000
_cell.length_b   1.000
_cell.length_c   1.000
_cell.angle_alpha   90.00
_cell.angle_beta   90.00
_cell.angle_gamma   90.00
#
_symmetry.space_group_name_H-M   'P 1'
#
loop_
_entity.id
_entity.type
_entity.pdbx_description
1 polymer ?
#
loop_
_entity_poly.entity_id
_entity_poly.type
_entity_poly.pdbx_seq_one_letter_code
_entity_poly.pdbx_strand_id
1 'polypeptide(L)'
;MELSTILSSAVTAGLVAAIVALFTSERKILIENVTQQRQHWREKIRELSLQIQASYQNQDQEALRRHYIEMQLYLNPNDEDDNDILNTIWKMIETKKVENLDIVLGEKLALRLRYDWAEAKKEARYISYLRPKEYRVSYNQFKLKRKANNLPESIFSK
;
A
#
# COMPACT_ATOMS: atom_id res chain seq x y z
N MET A 1 57.98 -12.80 -2.91
CA MET A 1 56.75 -12.73 -3.72
C MET A 1 55.52 -13.21 -2.96
N GLU A 2 55.56 -14.34 -2.26
CA GLU A 2 54.38 -14.85 -1.50
C GLU A 2 53.81 -13.88 -0.45
N LEU A 3 54.65 -13.34 0.44
CA LEU A 3 54.18 -12.46 1.53
C LEU A 3 53.55 -11.16 1.01
N SER A 4 54.13 -10.55 -0.02
CA SER A 4 53.58 -9.34 -0.65
C SER A 4 52.24 -9.60 -1.33
N THR A 5 52.08 -10.77 -1.96
CA THR A 5 50.82 -11.17 -2.58
C THR A 5 49.75 -11.39 -1.52
N ILE A 6 50.08 -12.08 -0.41
CA ILE A 6 49.16 -12.31 0.72
C ILE A 6 48.75 -10.97 1.38
N LEU A 7 49.68 -10.04 1.57
CA LEU A 7 49.37 -8.74 2.15
C LEU A 7 48.50 -7.89 1.21
N SER A 8 48.79 -7.90 -0.10
CA SER A 8 47.98 -7.19 -1.09
C SER A 8 46.56 -7.76 -1.23
N SER A 9 46.40 -9.08 -1.14
CA SER A 9 45.10 -9.74 -1.17
C SER A 9 44.30 -9.50 0.10
N ALA A 10 44.95 -9.46 1.27
CA ALA A 10 44.30 -9.11 2.52
C ALA A 10 43.79 -7.65 2.54
N VAL A 11 44.59 -6.70 2.03
CA VAL A 11 44.18 -5.29 1.95
C VAL A 11 43.02 -5.10 0.98
N THR A 12 43.07 -5.74 -0.20
CA THR A 12 41.97 -5.68 -1.17
C THR A 12 40.70 -6.33 -0.64
N ALA A 13 40.80 -7.49 0.02
CA ALA A 13 39.66 -8.13 0.68
C ALA A 13 39.07 -7.25 1.79
N GLY A 14 39.90 -6.60 2.59
CA GLY A 14 39.48 -5.66 3.63
C GLY A 14 38.75 -4.44 3.05
N LEU A 15 39.25 -3.90 1.93
CA LEU A 15 38.61 -2.77 1.24
C LEU A 15 37.24 -3.18 0.67
N VAL A 16 37.15 -4.34 0.02
CA VAL A 16 35.88 -4.87 -0.50
C VAL A 16 34.89 -5.12 0.65
N ALA A 17 35.35 -5.72 1.75
CA ALA A 17 34.51 -5.96 2.92
C ALA A 17 34.00 -4.65 3.54
N ALA A 18 34.85 -3.62 3.64
CA ALA A 18 34.44 -2.30 4.13
C ALA A 18 33.40 -1.64 3.23
N ILE A 19 33.59 -1.69 1.90
CA ILE A 19 32.62 -1.16 0.92
C ILE A 19 31.28 -1.90 1.03
N VAL A 20 31.30 -3.23 1.08
CA VAL A 20 30.09 -4.04 1.25
C VAL A 20 29.41 -3.73 2.58
N ALA A 21 30.17 -3.58 3.67
CA ALA A 21 29.62 -3.24 4.98
C ALA A 21 28.90 -1.89 4.97
N LEU A 22 29.49 -0.86 4.36
CA LEU A 22 28.87 0.47 4.22
C LEU A 22 27.55 0.41 3.43
N PHE A 23 27.55 -0.24 2.26
CA PHE A 23 26.33 -0.38 1.47
C PHE A 23 25.23 -1.17 2.20
N THR A 24 25.61 -2.20 2.96
CA THR A 24 24.63 -3.00 3.70
C THR A 24 24.03 -2.23 4.90
N SER A 25 24.83 -1.42 5.60
CA SER A 25 24.38 -0.68 6.78
C SER A 25 23.45 0.48 6.41
N GLU A 26 23.82 1.30 5.43
CA GLU A 26 22.99 2.41 4.95
C GLU A 26 21.65 1.92 4.42
N ARG A 27 21.68 0.88 3.59
CA ARG A 27 20.46 0.28 3.04
C ARG A 27 19.56 -0.29 4.14
N LYS A 28 20.14 -0.92 5.16
CA LYS A 28 19.38 -1.44 6.30
C LYS A 28 18.65 -0.31 7.04
N ILE A 29 19.33 0.79 7.35
CA ILE A 29 18.76 1.94 8.04
C ILE A 29 17.63 2.56 7.21
N LEU A 30 17.85 2.75 5.91
CA LEU A 30 16.83 3.30 5.00
C LEU A 30 15.58 2.42 4.93
N ILE A 31 15.76 1.11 4.76
CA ILE A 31 14.64 0.16 4.70
C ILE A 31 13.90 0.13 6.04
N GLU A 32 14.61 0.13 7.16
CA GLU A 32 14.01 0.12 8.49
C GLU A 32 13.14 1.37 8.73
N ASN A 33 13.65 2.56 8.42
CA ASN A 33 12.88 3.80 8.58
C ASN A 33 11.63 3.81 7.68
N VAL A 34 11.78 3.48 6.39
CA VAL A 34 10.65 3.43 5.44
C VAL A 34 9.62 2.39 5.87
N THR A 35 10.05 1.21 6.31
CA THR A 35 9.12 0.16 6.77
C THR A 35 8.36 0.55 8.04
N GLN A 36 9.01 1.23 8.99
CA GLN A 36 8.35 1.78 10.18
C GLN A 36 7.32 2.86 9.81
N GLN A 37 7.66 3.82 8.96
CA GLN A 37 6.72 4.85 8.50
C GLN A 37 5.53 4.23 7.75
N ARG A 38 5.76 3.24 6.87
CA ARG A 38 4.69 2.52 6.18
C ARG A 38 3.82 1.70 7.13
N GLN A 39 4.41 1.09 8.15
CA GLN A 39 3.64 0.38 9.17
C GLN A 39 2.72 1.36 9.91
N HIS A 40 3.24 2.52 10.31
CA HIS A 40 2.44 3.57 10.93
C HIS A 40 1.32 4.07 10.01
N TRP A 41 1.63 4.35 8.74
CA TRP A 41 0.66 4.75 7.73
C TRP A 41 -0.46 3.69 7.57
N ARG A 42 -0.10 2.40 7.44
CA ARG A 42 -1.10 1.31 7.32
C ARG A 42 -2.00 1.20 8.53
N GLU A 43 -1.43 1.35 9.73
CA GLU A 43 -2.20 1.33 10.97
C GLU A 43 -3.21 2.47 11.00
N LYS A 44 -2.78 3.69 10.63
CA LYS A 44 -3.65 4.87 10.56
C LYS A 44 -4.75 4.73 9.52
N ILE A 45 -4.46 4.18 8.34
CA ILE A 45 -5.48 3.89 7.33
C ILE A 45 -6.53 2.90 7.86
N ARG A 46 -6.12 1.84 8.57
CA ARG A 46 -7.04 0.88 9.18
C ARG A 46 -7.89 1.52 10.27
N GLU A 47 -7.27 2.26 11.18
CA GLU A 47 -7.95 2.97 12.27
C GLU A 47 -9.02 3.92 11.72
N LEU A 48 -8.64 4.79 10.78
CA LEU A 48 -9.58 5.71 10.13
C LEU A 48 -10.69 4.98 9.39
N SER A 49 -10.40 3.85 8.73
CA SER A 49 -11.43 3.08 8.04
C SER A 49 -12.53 2.58 8.97
N LEU A 50 -12.15 2.11 10.17
CA LEU A 50 -13.09 1.64 11.19
C LEU A 50 -13.87 2.80 11.79
N GLN A 51 -13.20 3.93 12.04
CA GLN A 51 -13.85 5.15 12.54
C GLN A 51 -14.88 5.70 11.55
N ILE A 52 -14.54 5.77 10.25
CA ILE A 52 -15.46 6.19 9.18
C ILE A 52 -16.66 5.23 9.13
N GLN A 53 -16.42 3.93 9.19
CA GLN A 53 -17.49 2.93 9.20
C GLN A 53 -18.43 3.13 10.41
N ALA A 54 -17.88 3.30 11.60
CA ALA A 54 -18.65 3.52 12.82
C ALA A 54 -19.47 4.83 12.74
N SER A 55 -18.85 5.94 12.33
CA SER A 55 -19.54 7.22 12.14
C SER A 55 -20.65 7.11 11.10
N TYR A 56 -20.45 6.36 10.02
CA TYR A 56 -21.46 6.15 8.99
C TYR A 56 -22.65 5.36 9.51
N GLN A 57 -22.39 4.28 10.26
CA GLN A 57 -23.45 3.45 10.86
C GLN A 57 -24.29 4.23 11.87
N ASN A 58 -23.63 5.08 12.67
CA ASN A 58 -24.25 5.95 13.67
C ASN A 58 -24.86 7.24 13.08
N GLN A 59 -24.73 7.46 11.76
CA GLN A 59 -25.19 8.67 11.07
C GLN A 59 -24.59 9.99 11.62
N ASP A 60 -23.40 9.91 12.20
CA ASP A 60 -22.67 11.06 12.74
C ASP A 60 -21.90 11.77 11.62
N GLN A 61 -22.53 12.80 11.05
CA GLN A 61 -22.01 13.55 9.92
C GLN A 61 -20.81 14.44 10.27
N GLU A 62 -20.75 14.96 11.50
CA GLU A 62 -19.62 15.78 11.94
C GLU A 62 -18.37 14.94 12.13
N ALA A 63 -18.51 13.76 12.75
CA ALA A 63 -17.42 12.80 12.83
C ALA A 63 -16.98 12.35 11.43
N LEU A 64 -17.91 12.05 10.52
CA LEU A 64 -17.56 11.64 9.16
C LEU A 64 -16.73 12.70 8.40
N ARG A 65 -17.09 13.98 8.53
CA ARG A 65 -16.34 15.10 7.96
C ARG A 65 -14.94 15.22 8.55
N ARG A 66 -14.78 15.03 9.87
CA ARG A 66 -13.46 15.03 10.52
C ARG A 66 -12.58 13.89 10.00
N HIS A 67 -13.11 12.66 9.97
CA HIS A 67 -12.36 11.52 9.46
C HIS A 67 -12.05 11.62 7.96
N TYR A 68 -12.91 12.28 7.17
CA TYR A 68 -12.64 12.59 5.75
C TYR A 68 -11.39 13.47 5.60
N ILE A 69 -11.32 14.56 6.38
CA ILE A 69 -10.16 15.47 6.35
C ILE A 69 -8.89 14.71 6.75
N GLU A 70 -8.95 13.90 7.80
CA GLU A 70 -7.81 13.09 8.22
C GLU A 70 -7.38 12.08 7.15
N MET A 71 -8.32 11.36 6.54
CA MET A 71 -8.04 10.41 5.45
C MET A 71 -7.40 11.10 4.25
N GLN A 72 -7.84 12.32 3.91
CA GLN A 72 -7.27 13.11 2.81
C GLN A 72 -5.78 13.44 3.02
N LEU A 73 -5.32 13.58 4.27
CA LEU A 73 -3.91 13.83 4.57
C LEU A 73 -3.01 12.59 4.36
N TYR A 74 -3.58 11.39 4.39
CA TYR A 74 -2.85 10.13 4.22
C TYR A 74 -2.91 9.56 2.80
N LEU A 75 -3.85 10.02 1.98
CA LEU A 75 -4.04 9.59 0.59
C LEU A 75 -3.47 10.62 -0.39
N ASN A 76 -3.14 10.17 -1.60
CA ASN A 76 -2.68 11.07 -2.65
C ASN A 76 -3.88 11.53 -3.51
N PRO A 77 -4.35 12.79 -3.40
CA PRO A 77 -5.51 13.25 -4.16
C PRO A 77 -5.27 13.28 -5.67
N ASN A 78 -4.02 13.26 -6.13
CA ASN A 78 -3.68 13.19 -7.56
C ASN A 78 -3.70 11.77 -8.13
N ASP A 79 -3.84 10.75 -7.28
CA ASP A 79 -4.00 9.35 -7.70
C ASP A 79 -5.49 9.03 -7.87
N GLU A 80 -5.87 8.51 -9.03
CA GLU A 80 -7.29 8.30 -9.38
C GLU A 80 -8.01 7.36 -8.41
N ASP A 81 -7.36 6.26 -8.01
CA ASP A 81 -7.95 5.27 -7.11
C ASP A 81 -8.05 5.81 -5.67
N ASP A 82 -7.08 6.62 -5.23
CA ASP A 82 -7.13 7.32 -3.93
C ASP A 82 -8.20 8.41 -3.92
N ASN A 83 -8.35 9.16 -5.00
CA ASN A 83 -9.44 10.12 -5.16
C ASN A 83 -10.81 9.41 -5.17
N ASP A 84 -10.92 8.23 -5.79
CA ASP A 84 -12.15 7.41 -5.77
C ASP A 84 -12.49 6.89 -4.36
N ILE A 85 -11.51 6.71 -3.48
CA ILE A 85 -11.74 6.47 -2.04
C ILE A 85 -12.36 7.71 -1.38
N LEU A 86 -11.74 8.89 -1.57
CA LEU A 86 -12.23 10.15 -1.00
C LEU A 86 -13.63 10.50 -1.47
N ASN A 87 -13.92 10.32 -2.75
CA ASN A 87 -15.26 10.51 -3.33
C ASN A 87 -16.30 9.55 -2.72
N THR A 88 -15.89 8.35 -2.31
CA THR A 88 -16.80 7.41 -1.62
C THR A 88 -17.16 7.91 -0.25
N ILE A 89 -16.18 8.39 0.51
CA ILE A 89 -16.40 8.99 1.84
C ILE A 89 -17.27 10.24 1.69
N TRP A 90 -17.01 11.10 0.69
CA TRP A 90 -17.83 12.27 0.43
C TRP A 90 -19.29 11.92 0.15
N LYS A 91 -19.56 10.88 -0.65
CA LYS A 91 -20.92 10.37 -0.90
C LYS A 91 -21.60 9.86 0.38
N MET A 92 -20.82 9.26 1.30
CA MET A 92 -21.32 8.84 2.62
C MET A 92 -21.72 10.03 3.50
N ILE A 93 -21.11 11.20 3.31
CA ILE A 93 -21.49 12.46 3.98
C ILE A 93 -22.79 13.02 3.39
N GLU A 94 -22.87 13.08 2.06
CA GLU A 94 -23.99 13.71 1.36
C GLU A 94 -25.29 12.89 1.46
N THR A 95 -25.17 11.57 1.50
CA THR A 95 -26.34 10.70 1.40
C THR A 95 -26.64 10.05 2.74
N LYS A 96 -27.88 10.20 3.23
CA LYS A 96 -28.36 9.47 4.40
C LYS A 96 -28.48 7.98 4.05
N LYS A 97 -27.42 7.23 4.37
CA LYS A 97 -27.33 5.76 4.37
C LYS A 97 -27.74 5.10 3.04
N VAL A 98 -26.88 5.20 2.03
CA VAL A 98 -26.94 4.31 0.84
C VAL A 98 -26.39 2.95 1.22
N GLU A 99 -27.12 1.89 0.86
CA GLU A 99 -26.68 0.52 1.09
C GLU A 99 -25.32 0.26 0.41
N ASN A 100 -24.42 -0.40 1.14
CA ASN A 100 -23.13 -0.93 0.69
C ASN A 100 -21.98 0.08 0.48
N LEU A 101 -22.13 1.38 0.78
CA LEU A 101 -20.99 2.32 0.65
C LEU A 101 -19.83 1.99 1.60
N ASP A 102 -20.14 1.48 2.79
CA ASP A 102 -19.17 0.97 3.75
C ASP A 102 -18.37 -0.22 3.20
N ILE A 103 -19.06 -1.17 2.54
CA ILE A 103 -18.43 -2.31 1.88
C ILE A 103 -17.54 -1.83 0.72
N VAL A 104 -18.05 -0.93 -0.13
CA VAL A 104 -17.31 -0.38 -1.27
C VAL A 104 -16.04 0.34 -0.79
N LEU A 105 -16.14 1.14 0.28
CA LEU A 105 -14.99 1.81 0.88
C LEU A 105 -13.95 0.78 1.36
N GLY A 106 -14.39 -0.24 2.09
CA GLY A 106 -13.51 -1.31 2.58
C GLY A 106 -12.77 -2.03 1.46
N GLU A 107 -13.45 -2.33 0.35
CA GLU A 107 -12.84 -2.96 -0.83
C GLU A 107 -11.76 -2.09 -1.48
N LYS A 108 -12.04 -0.79 -1.66
CA LYS A 108 -11.08 0.16 -2.24
C LYS A 108 -9.83 0.32 -1.36
N LEU A 109 -10.02 0.42 -0.05
CA LEU A 109 -8.92 0.47 0.92
C LEU A 109 -8.11 -0.83 0.94
N ALA A 110 -8.76 -1.99 0.83
CA ALA A 110 -8.06 -3.27 0.71
C ALA A 110 -7.18 -3.34 -0.55
N LEU A 111 -7.66 -2.84 -1.69
CA LEU A 111 -6.87 -2.74 -2.92
C LEU A 111 -5.66 -1.81 -2.73
N ARG A 112 -5.84 -0.67 -2.06
CA ARG A 112 -4.76 0.27 -1.74
C ARG A 112 -3.69 -0.37 -0.85
N LEU A 113 -4.09 -1.04 0.22
CA LEU A 113 -3.16 -1.73 1.13
C LEU A 113 -2.43 -2.90 0.45
N ARG A 114 -3.10 -3.62 -0.45
CA ARG A 114 -2.46 -4.68 -1.24
C ARG A 114 -1.40 -4.11 -2.17
N TYR A 115 -1.67 -2.98 -2.81
CA TYR A 115 -0.71 -2.30 -3.67
C TYR A 115 0.51 -1.78 -2.86
N ASP A 116 0.28 -1.14 -1.71
CA ASP A 116 1.38 -0.72 -0.83
C ASP A 116 2.29 -1.90 -0.44
N TRP A 117 1.72 -3.04 -0.10
CA TRP A 117 2.49 -4.24 0.25
C TRP A 117 3.35 -4.76 -0.90
N ALA A 118 2.82 -4.73 -2.12
CA ALA A 118 3.57 -5.11 -3.32
C ALA A 118 4.77 -4.18 -3.54
N GLU A 119 4.58 -2.87 -3.41
CA GLU A 119 5.65 -1.87 -3.53
C GLU A 119 6.70 -2.04 -2.42
N ALA A 120 6.28 -2.25 -1.17
CA ALA A 120 7.20 -2.49 -0.05
C ALA A 120 8.06 -3.75 -0.28
N LYS A 121 7.48 -4.81 -0.84
CA LYS A 121 8.23 -6.03 -1.22
C LYS A 121 9.24 -5.78 -2.33
N LYS A 122 8.92 -4.90 -3.28
CA LYS A 122 9.82 -4.53 -4.36
C LYS A 122 11.01 -3.74 -3.82
N GLU A 123 10.78 -2.76 -2.95
CA GLU A 123 11.80 -1.92 -2.33
C GLU A 123 12.77 -2.72 -1.44
N ALA A 124 12.24 -3.71 -0.70
CA ALA A 124 13.05 -4.57 0.15
C ALA A 124 14.05 -5.44 -0.64
N ARG A 125 13.87 -5.66 -1.95
CA ARG A 125 14.75 -6.47 -2.79
C ARG A 125 15.98 -5.69 -3.27
N TYR A 126 17.13 -6.36 -3.32
CA TYR A 126 18.42 -5.76 -3.69
C TYR A 126 18.45 -5.21 -5.12
N ILE A 127 17.66 -5.78 -6.03
CA ILE A 127 17.61 -5.42 -7.46
C ILE A 127 16.19 -4.99 -7.84
N SER A 128 15.67 -3.96 -7.16
CA SER A 128 14.31 -3.45 -7.36
C SER A 128 14.09 -2.80 -8.73
N TYR A 129 15.14 -2.22 -9.32
CA TYR A 129 15.10 -1.52 -10.60
C TYR A 129 14.89 -2.42 -11.83
N LEU A 130 15.22 -3.72 -11.75
CA LEU A 130 15.10 -4.64 -12.88
C LEU A 130 13.69 -5.21 -13.08
N ARG A 131 12.70 -4.81 -12.27
CA ARG A 131 11.32 -5.30 -12.42
C ARG A 131 10.36 -4.24 -12.91
N PRO A 132 9.41 -4.63 -13.78
CA PRO A 132 8.34 -3.74 -14.21
C PRO A 132 7.56 -3.21 -13.00
N LYS A 133 6.93 -2.05 -13.17
CA LYS A 133 6.02 -1.49 -12.17
C LYS A 133 4.85 -2.45 -11.99
N GLU A 134 4.52 -2.80 -10.75
CA GLU A 134 3.32 -3.60 -10.49
C GLU A 134 2.11 -2.70 -10.74
N TYR A 135 1.15 -3.17 -11.53
CA TYR A 135 -0.01 -2.36 -11.88
C TYR A 135 -1.04 -2.45 -10.76
N ARG A 136 -1.50 -1.29 -10.27
CA ARG A 136 -2.63 -1.24 -9.35
C ARG A 136 -3.89 -1.70 -10.08
N VAL A 137 -4.59 -2.67 -9.50
CA VAL A 137 -5.88 -3.12 -10.02
C VAL A 137 -6.92 -2.08 -9.62
N SER A 138 -7.55 -1.44 -10.62
CA SER A 138 -8.60 -0.46 -10.36
C SER A 138 -9.83 -1.12 -9.74
N TYR A 139 -10.60 -0.34 -8.97
CA TYR A 139 -11.81 -0.85 -8.33
C TYR A 139 -12.82 -1.42 -9.34
N ASN A 140 -12.93 -0.80 -10.52
CA ASN A 140 -13.81 -1.28 -11.59
C ASN A 140 -13.41 -2.68 -12.08
N GLN A 141 -12.11 -2.92 -12.29
CA GLN A 141 -11.60 -4.23 -12.68
C GLN A 141 -11.86 -5.28 -11.59
N PHE A 142 -11.62 -4.92 -10.32
CA PHE A 142 -11.91 -5.78 -9.18
C PHE A 142 -13.40 -6.16 -9.11
N LYS A 143 -14.29 -5.18 -9.27
CA LYS A 143 -15.74 -5.37 -9.26
C LYS A 143 -16.21 -6.30 -10.40
N LEU A 144 -15.66 -6.13 -11.61
CA LEU A 144 -15.95 -7.00 -12.75
C LEU A 144 -15.50 -8.44 -12.49
N LYS A 145 -14.28 -8.63 -11.97
CA LYS A 145 -13.76 -9.95 -11.63
C LYS A 145 -14.61 -10.66 -10.58
N ARG A 146 -15.06 -9.95 -9.55
CA ARG A 146 -15.97 -10.50 -8.54
C ARG A 146 -17.31 -10.93 -9.15
N LYS A 147 -17.90 -10.10 -10.02
CA LYS A 147 -19.16 -10.46 -10.70
C LYS A 147 -18.98 -11.69 -11.60
N ALA A 148 -17.89 -11.76 -12.37
CA ALA A 148 -17.54 -12.90 -13.20
C ALA A 148 -17.44 -14.21 -12.39
N ASN A 149 -16.80 -14.14 -11.22
CA ASN A 149 -16.65 -15.30 -10.32
C ASN A 149 -17.95 -15.70 -9.59
N ASN A 150 -18.94 -14.81 -9.54
CA ASN A 150 -20.23 -15.06 -8.90
C ASN A 150 -21.33 -15.45 -9.91
N LEU A 151 -21.02 -15.58 -11.20
CA LEU A 151 -21.95 -16.12 -12.20
C LEU A 151 -22.04 -17.64 -12.05
N PRO A 152 -23.26 -18.22 -12.00
CA PRO A 152 -23.41 -19.68 -11.93
C PRO A 152 -22.84 -20.33 -13.20
N GLU A 153 -22.12 -21.44 -13.03
CA GLU A 153 -21.50 -22.22 -14.12
C GLU A 153 -22.49 -22.70 -15.20
N SER A 154 -23.80 -22.61 -14.92
CA SER A 154 -24.89 -23.01 -15.84
C SER A 154 -25.01 -22.19 -17.11
N ILE A 155 -24.30 -21.06 -17.25
CA ILE A 155 -24.33 -20.22 -18.46
C ILE A 155 -23.28 -20.66 -19.49
N PHE A 156 -22.26 -21.42 -19.08
CA PHE A 156 -21.18 -21.86 -19.97
C PHE A 156 -21.35 -23.29 -20.52
N SER A 157 -22.44 -23.98 -20.20
CA SER A 157 -22.83 -25.23 -20.89
C SER A 157 -23.97 -24.94 -21.88
N LYS A 158 -23.62 -24.61 -23.12
CA LYS A 158 -24.48 -24.83 -24.29
C LYS A 158 -23.65 -25.48 -25.37
#